data_AF-A0A506UBP0-F1
#
_entry.id   AF-A0A506UBP0-F1
#
_cell.length_a   1.000
_cell.length_b   1.000
_cell.length_c   1.000
_cell.angle_alpha   90.00
_cell.angle_beta   90.00
_cell.angle_gamma   90.00
#
_symmetry.space_group_name_H-M   'P 1'
#
loop_
_entity.id
_entity.type
_entity.pdbx_description
1 polymer ?
#
loop_
_entity_poly.entity_id
_entity_poly.type
_entity_poly.pdbx_seq_one_letter_code
_entity_poly.pdbx_strand_id
1 'polypeptide(L)'
;MSTYLLPALYALVVWWASTVVIIYLDGLPRSTFKWSMIGATIVFAISLWGLHSSAHDTSITGVYLAFTWGLLAWGWQEMSFYMGYVTGPRNEPCPETCRGWRHFGHAVQTSLYHELAIIAAAAAVFWLTWHGANHIGLWTFMVLWWMHQSAKLNVFFGVRNLNEEFLPEHLTFLKSFLTKRSMNLLFPFSVTISTVITVLLAVAAFSSDASAYEQAGYTFLTVLMALAILEHWMLVLPMPAGRIWEPALKSRGERKPFEADIVVGFLGAGKTTTLKRMLADADPAQKTVVLVNDFGELGVDATVLGDSGADVVELPNGCICCSLRSDLSAQLKEVVAKMKPDRVLIEPSGVADVASLLRVIHQKDLEPLVRSLRLLTVIDAGAFMRDYARMPEYFTMQAALTPVFILNKTDLVSKVELDLVRDTLASLNPDARTIAARYGMLSEGAFSDIAIAEVWQPQEKAEDPHASSAHHAGHAPAHAETSTHRHGHAHAHDHHHEHGAADGPEAHHQHEDELGLQSWAMRTNGTIDPTELRRLLEDAKGGTFGTIERMKGLVPAQTGWLRFDIAGGHISVTAFAAKPAETPRVMAIGSDLDKPALETAFETLSGASEERARRADDAAGRPAFAG
;
A
#
# COMPACT_ATOMS: atom_id res chain seq x y z
N MET A 1 23.35 -48.37 -16.42
CA MET A 1 22.14 -47.50 -16.34
C MET A 1 21.86 -47.06 -14.90
N SER A 2 21.89 -47.95 -13.90
CA SER A 2 21.64 -47.58 -12.49
C SER A 2 22.61 -46.53 -11.93
N THR A 3 23.89 -46.56 -12.32
CA THR A 3 24.95 -45.62 -11.89
C THR A 3 24.72 -44.16 -12.29
N TYR A 4 23.89 -43.89 -13.29
CA TYR A 4 23.57 -42.54 -13.77
C TYR A 4 22.13 -42.15 -13.45
N LEU A 5 21.20 -43.09 -13.64
CA LEU A 5 19.77 -42.81 -13.47
C LEU A 5 19.42 -42.54 -12.00
N LEU A 6 20.01 -43.29 -11.06
CA LEU A 6 19.69 -43.10 -9.63
C LEU A 6 20.21 -41.77 -9.09
N PRO A 7 21.47 -41.33 -9.33
CA PRO A 7 21.91 -40.00 -8.93
C PRO A 7 21.07 -38.88 -9.56
N ALA A 8 20.72 -39.02 -10.85
CA ALA A 8 19.93 -38.02 -11.55
C ALA A 8 18.51 -37.86 -10.96
N LEU A 9 17.81 -38.98 -10.73
CA LEU A 9 16.49 -38.95 -10.11
C LEU A 9 16.56 -38.45 -8.67
N TYR A 10 17.58 -38.83 -7.92
CA TYR A 10 17.78 -38.35 -6.55
C TYR A 10 17.99 -36.83 -6.53
N ALA A 11 18.88 -36.30 -7.37
CA ALA A 11 19.11 -34.87 -7.50
C ALA A 11 17.82 -34.11 -7.79
N LEU A 12 17.05 -34.57 -8.78
CA LEU A 12 15.79 -33.96 -9.17
C LEU A 12 14.77 -33.95 -8.03
N VAL A 13 14.59 -35.09 -7.36
CA VAL A 13 13.61 -35.23 -6.26
C VAL A 13 14.00 -34.38 -5.07
N VAL A 14 15.26 -34.43 -4.64
CA VAL A 14 15.70 -33.68 -3.46
C VAL A 14 15.71 -32.19 -3.75
N TRP A 15 16.14 -31.76 -4.94
CA TRP A 15 16.05 -30.36 -5.36
C TRP A 15 14.59 -29.87 -5.30
N TRP A 16 13.66 -30.59 -5.95
CA TRP A 16 12.24 -30.21 -5.96
C TRP A 16 11.64 -30.20 -4.55
N ALA A 17 11.87 -31.24 -3.76
CA ALA A 17 11.35 -31.35 -2.40
C ALA A 17 11.90 -30.24 -1.49
N SER A 18 13.19 -29.91 -1.61
CA SER A 18 13.80 -28.83 -0.84
C SER A 18 13.19 -27.46 -1.17
N THR A 19 12.96 -27.16 -2.45
CA THR A 19 12.31 -25.92 -2.90
C THR A 19 10.88 -25.82 -2.37
N VAL A 20 10.10 -26.91 -2.43
CA VAL A 20 8.75 -26.96 -1.86
C VAL A 20 8.77 -26.69 -0.36
N VAL A 21 9.67 -27.32 0.39
CA VAL A 21 9.79 -27.13 1.85
C VAL A 21 10.14 -25.68 2.19
N ILE A 22 11.09 -25.07 1.49
CA ILE A 22 11.49 -23.68 1.72
C ILE A 22 10.32 -22.74 1.46
N ILE A 23 9.66 -22.84 0.30
CA ILE A 23 8.49 -22.01 -0.06
C ILE A 23 7.36 -22.20 0.95
N TYR A 24 7.09 -23.45 1.33
CA TYR A 24 6.04 -23.76 2.29
C TYR A 24 6.30 -23.09 3.65
N LEU A 25 7.51 -23.27 4.19
CA LEU A 25 7.90 -22.72 5.50
C LEU A 25 7.95 -21.20 5.50
N ASP A 26 8.41 -20.59 4.41
CA ASP A 26 8.40 -19.14 4.23
C ASP A 26 6.97 -18.58 4.10
N GLY A 27 6.04 -19.38 3.60
CA GLY A 27 4.63 -19.00 3.53
C GLY A 27 3.86 -19.08 4.84
N LEU A 28 4.40 -19.74 5.88
CA LEU A 28 3.75 -19.81 7.19
C LEU A 28 3.73 -18.44 7.89
N PRO A 29 2.86 -18.24 8.91
CA PRO A 29 2.82 -16.99 9.67
C PRO A 29 4.19 -16.64 10.27
N ARG A 30 4.54 -15.35 10.34
CA ARG A 30 5.84 -14.88 10.87
C ARG A 30 6.17 -15.36 12.29
N SER A 31 5.16 -15.72 13.09
CA SER A 31 5.37 -16.33 14.42
C SER A 31 6.11 -17.67 14.33
N THR A 32 6.00 -18.38 13.22
CA THR A 32 6.67 -19.68 12.97
C THR A 32 8.13 -19.53 12.53
N PHE A 33 8.52 -18.39 11.98
CA PHE A 33 9.85 -18.19 11.38
C PHE A 33 10.99 -18.44 12.37
N LYS A 34 10.80 -18.08 13.65
CA LYS A 34 11.79 -18.37 14.71
C LYS A 34 12.06 -19.86 14.83
N TRP A 35 11.02 -20.68 14.82
CA TRP A 35 11.12 -22.13 14.92
C TRP A 35 11.70 -22.73 13.65
N SER A 36 11.25 -22.27 12.48
CA SER A 36 11.81 -22.70 11.19
C SER A 36 13.30 -22.41 11.09
N MET A 37 13.75 -21.23 11.53
CA MET A 37 15.17 -20.87 11.51
C MET A 37 16.01 -21.60 12.56
N ILE A 38 15.46 -21.90 13.75
CA ILE A 38 16.15 -22.77 14.72
C ILE A 38 16.37 -24.16 14.10
N GLY A 39 15.32 -24.74 13.52
CA GLY A 39 15.41 -26.03 12.83
C GLY A 39 16.42 -26.01 11.69
N ALA A 40 16.35 -25.00 10.81
CA ALA A 40 17.28 -24.83 9.71
C ALA A 40 18.74 -24.69 10.20
N THR A 41 18.98 -23.97 11.30
CA THR A 41 20.33 -23.76 11.85
C THR A 41 20.90 -25.04 12.45
N ILE A 42 20.07 -25.88 13.09
CA ILE A 42 20.48 -27.21 13.53
C ILE A 42 20.84 -28.09 12.33
N VAL A 43 20.00 -28.10 11.29
CA VAL A 43 20.28 -28.83 10.04
C VAL A 43 21.56 -28.33 9.37
N PHE A 44 21.81 -27.02 9.37
CA PHE A 44 23.04 -26.43 8.85
C PHE A 44 24.27 -26.93 9.61
N ALA A 45 24.26 -26.90 10.95
CA ALA A 45 25.36 -27.41 11.76
C ALA A 45 25.62 -28.91 11.50
N ILE A 46 24.56 -29.71 11.42
CA ILE A 46 24.64 -31.13 11.06
C ILE A 46 25.22 -31.31 9.65
N SER A 47 24.83 -30.47 8.70
CA SER A 47 25.33 -30.54 7.32
C SER A 47 26.83 -30.25 7.22
N LEU A 48 27.37 -29.31 8.01
CA LEU A 48 28.81 -29.05 8.07
C LEU A 48 29.58 -30.26 8.62
N TRP A 49 29.07 -30.88 9.68
CA TRP A 49 29.64 -32.13 10.20
C TRP A 49 29.53 -33.28 9.19
N GLY A 50 28.40 -33.38 8.48
CA GLY A 50 28.17 -34.32 7.40
C GLY A 50 29.15 -34.16 6.23
N LEU A 51 29.45 -32.92 5.84
CA LEU A 51 30.44 -32.60 4.81
C LEU A 51 31.84 -33.02 5.24
N HIS A 52 32.22 -32.73 6.49
CA HIS A 52 33.52 -33.15 7.02
C HIS A 52 33.65 -34.69 7.08
N SER A 53 32.63 -35.38 7.58
CA SER A 53 32.65 -36.84 7.71
C SER A 53 32.62 -37.57 6.37
N SER A 54 31.96 -37.02 5.34
CA SER A 54 31.94 -37.58 3.99
C SER A 54 33.15 -37.19 3.14
N ALA A 55 33.99 -36.24 3.58
CA ALA A 55 35.11 -35.71 2.79
C ALA A 55 36.15 -36.77 2.38
N HIS A 56 36.35 -37.81 3.18
CA HIS A 56 37.30 -38.89 2.87
C HIS A 56 36.63 -40.15 2.29
N ASP A 57 35.30 -40.17 2.20
CA ASP A 57 34.53 -41.32 1.72
C ASP A 57 34.27 -41.20 0.21
N THR A 58 35.02 -41.96 -0.58
CA THR A 58 34.84 -42.09 -2.05
C THR A 58 33.95 -43.27 -2.44
N SER A 59 33.17 -43.81 -1.50
CA SER A 59 32.12 -44.78 -1.84
C SER A 59 30.92 -44.09 -2.52
N ILE A 60 30.06 -44.87 -3.17
CA ILE A 60 28.80 -44.38 -3.74
C ILE A 60 27.95 -43.71 -2.65
N THR A 61 27.86 -44.30 -1.46
CA THR A 61 27.13 -43.71 -0.33
C THR A 61 27.73 -42.36 0.08
N GLY A 62 29.05 -42.28 0.13
CA GLY A 62 29.78 -41.03 0.41
C GLY A 62 29.43 -39.90 -0.56
N VAL A 63 29.26 -40.21 -1.85
CA VAL A 63 28.81 -39.22 -2.85
C VAL A 63 27.41 -38.69 -2.55
N TYR A 64 26.45 -39.58 -2.28
CA TYR A 64 25.06 -39.18 -1.99
C TYR A 64 24.97 -38.35 -0.72
N LEU A 65 25.73 -38.71 0.31
CA LEU A 65 25.83 -37.94 1.55
C LEU A 65 26.44 -36.57 1.28
N ALA A 66 27.59 -36.52 0.61
CA ALA A 66 28.28 -35.26 0.31
C ALA A 66 27.39 -34.30 -0.50
N PHE A 67 26.71 -34.79 -1.54
CA PHE A 67 25.73 -34.01 -2.31
C PHE A 67 24.59 -33.48 -1.42
N THR A 68 23.99 -34.36 -0.61
CA THR A 68 22.86 -33.99 0.26
C THR A 68 23.28 -32.96 1.30
N TRP A 69 24.44 -33.11 1.93
CA TRP A 69 24.95 -32.15 2.90
C TRP A 69 25.30 -30.80 2.27
N GLY A 70 25.86 -30.80 1.05
CA GLY A 70 26.10 -29.57 0.29
C GLY A 70 24.80 -28.82 -0.01
N LEU A 71 23.74 -29.53 -0.39
CA LEU A 71 22.42 -28.95 -0.65
C LEU A 71 21.74 -28.44 0.62
N LEU A 72 21.82 -29.18 1.73
CA LEU A 72 21.27 -28.74 3.02
C LEU A 72 22.02 -27.51 3.58
N ALA A 73 23.34 -27.45 3.39
CA ALA A 73 24.13 -26.28 3.74
C ALA A 73 23.69 -25.04 2.95
N TRP A 74 23.36 -25.22 1.66
CA TRP A 74 22.78 -24.15 0.83
C TRP A 74 21.37 -23.77 1.26
N GLY A 75 20.52 -24.73 1.61
CA GLY A 75 19.14 -24.48 2.02
C GLY A 75 19.03 -23.52 3.20
N TRP A 76 19.98 -23.54 4.15
CA TRP A 76 20.03 -22.54 5.22
C TRP A 76 20.25 -21.12 4.71
N GLN A 77 21.08 -20.92 3.69
CA GLN A 77 21.33 -19.61 3.09
C GLN A 77 20.02 -19.04 2.55
N GLU A 78 19.32 -19.80 1.69
CA GLU A 78 18.04 -19.40 1.10
C GLU A 78 16.99 -19.10 2.18
N MET A 79 16.82 -19.97 3.17
CA MET A 79 15.87 -19.75 4.27
C MET A 79 16.20 -18.50 5.09
N SER A 80 17.47 -18.27 5.39
CA SER A 80 17.90 -17.11 6.17
C SER A 80 17.61 -15.77 5.47
N PHE A 81 17.69 -15.75 4.14
CA PHE A 81 17.37 -14.60 3.32
C PHE A 81 15.85 -14.39 3.22
N TYR A 82 15.11 -15.42 2.78
CA TYR A 82 13.66 -15.32 2.59
C TYR A 82 12.91 -15.00 3.88
N MET A 83 13.35 -15.52 5.03
CA MET A 83 12.74 -15.22 6.33
C MET A 83 13.20 -13.89 6.95
N GLY A 84 14.11 -13.16 6.28
CA GLY A 84 14.54 -11.82 6.68
C GLY A 84 15.58 -11.77 7.80
N TYR A 85 16.25 -12.87 8.13
CA TYR A 85 17.24 -12.94 9.22
C TYR A 85 18.63 -12.46 8.78
N VAL A 86 19.05 -12.87 7.58
CA VAL A 86 20.37 -12.53 7.03
C VAL A 86 20.13 -11.91 5.66
N THR A 87 19.98 -10.59 5.63
CA THR A 87 19.67 -9.82 4.40
C THR A 87 20.77 -8.80 4.13
N GLY A 88 20.54 -7.52 4.37
CA GLY A 88 21.52 -6.47 4.19
C GLY A 88 21.19 -5.23 5.01
N PRO A 89 22.11 -4.24 5.06
CA PRO A 89 21.91 -3.01 5.81
C PRO A 89 20.73 -2.15 5.32
N ARG A 90 20.20 -2.42 4.11
CA ARG A 90 19.08 -1.67 3.54
C ARG A 90 17.82 -2.52 3.45
N ASN A 91 16.78 -2.10 4.15
CA ASN A 91 15.43 -2.68 4.17
C ASN A 91 14.35 -1.72 3.64
N GLU A 92 14.77 -0.70 2.89
CA GLU A 92 13.91 0.34 2.33
C GLU A 92 13.97 0.35 0.80
N PRO A 93 12.88 0.75 0.13
CA PRO A 93 12.86 0.87 -1.32
C PRO A 93 13.88 1.91 -1.84
N CYS A 94 14.19 1.80 -3.13
CA CYS A 94 15.04 2.72 -3.87
C CYS A 94 14.30 4.08 -3.98
N PRO A 95 14.91 5.20 -3.52
CA PRO A 95 14.31 6.53 -3.63
C PRO A 95 14.11 6.95 -5.10
N GLU A 96 13.24 7.91 -5.41
CA GLU A 96 12.98 8.31 -6.81
C GLU A 96 14.21 8.84 -7.57
N THR A 97 15.22 9.33 -6.83
CA THR A 97 16.50 9.82 -7.36
C THR A 97 17.55 8.72 -7.57
N CYS A 98 17.21 7.47 -7.26
CA CYS A 98 18.07 6.30 -7.29
C CYS A 98 18.29 5.82 -8.74
N ARG A 99 19.38 6.27 -9.38
CA ARG A 99 19.75 5.90 -10.76
C ARG A 99 21.20 5.45 -10.88
N GLY A 100 21.49 4.67 -11.92
CA GLY A 100 22.85 4.26 -12.30
C GLY A 100 23.60 3.55 -11.16
N TRP A 101 24.80 4.04 -10.83
CA TRP A 101 25.65 3.45 -9.79
C TRP A 101 25.05 3.51 -8.38
N ARG A 102 24.21 4.51 -8.07
CA ARG A 102 23.52 4.58 -6.77
C ARG A 102 22.47 3.47 -6.65
N HIS A 103 21.73 3.21 -7.73
CA HIS A 103 20.78 2.10 -7.79
C HIS A 103 21.49 0.76 -7.58
N PHE A 104 22.62 0.54 -8.27
CA PHE A 104 23.43 -0.67 -8.09
C PHE A 104 23.96 -0.80 -6.65
N GLY A 105 24.54 0.26 -6.09
CA GLY A 105 25.06 0.25 -4.72
C GLY A 105 23.99 -0.05 -3.68
N HIS A 106 22.80 0.56 -3.81
CA HIS A 106 21.68 0.27 -2.92
C HIS A 106 21.12 -1.13 -3.11
N ALA A 107 21.06 -1.64 -4.34
CA ALA A 107 20.67 -3.03 -4.60
C ALA A 107 21.63 -4.02 -3.92
N VAL A 108 22.94 -3.78 -3.98
CA VAL A 108 23.94 -4.60 -3.26
C VAL A 108 23.71 -4.52 -1.74
N GLN A 109 23.43 -3.33 -1.21
CA GLN A 109 23.14 -3.14 0.22
C GLN A 109 21.89 -3.89 0.70
N THR A 110 20.96 -4.28 -0.16
CA THR A 110 19.77 -5.06 0.27
C THR A 110 20.09 -6.49 0.69
N SER A 111 21.25 -7.01 0.27
CA SER A 111 21.63 -8.42 0.44
C SER A 111 23.09 -8.62 0.85
N LEU A 112 23.78 -7.55 1.23
CA LEU A 112 25.22 -7.59 1.53
C LEU A 112 25.57 -8.57 2.65
N TYR A 113 24.79 -8.62 3.74
CA TYR A 113 25.07 -9.54 4.86
C TYR A 113 24.83 -11.00 4.45
N HIS A 114 23.84 -11.24 3.60
CA HIS A 114 23.59 -12.54 3.00
C HIS A 114 24.76 -13.01 2.14
N GLU A 115 25.31 -12.14 1.29
CA GLU A 115 26.50 -12.47 0.49
C GLU A 115 27.72 -12.79 1.35
N LEU A 116 27.94 -12.02 2.43
CA LEU A 116 29.02 -12.30 3.38
C LEU A 116 28.81 -13.64 4.10
N ALA A 117 27.56 -13.99 4.44
CA ALA A 117 27.25 -15.28 5.05
C ALA A 117 27.49 -16.46 4.08
N ILE A 118 27.13 -16.31 2.80
CA ILE A 118 27.44 -17.31 1.77
C ILE A 118 28.95 -17.50 1.62
N ILE A 119 29.73 -16.41 1.55
CA ILE A 119 31.19 -16.48 1.44
C ILE A 119 31.80 -17.16 2.66
N ALA A 120 31.32 -16.83 3.87
CA ALA A 120 31.78 -17.47 5.10
C ALA A 120 31.44 -18.97 5.11
N ALA A 121 30.24 -19.35 4.67
CA ALA A 121 29.84 -20.75 4.54
C ALA A 121 30.67 -21.48 3.49
N ALA A 122 30.94 -20.87 2.32
CA ALA A 122 31.80 -21.44 1.29
C ALA A 122 33.21 -21.71 1.82
N ALA A 123 33.79 -20.76 2.57
CA ALA A 123 35.09 -20.91 3.20
C ALA A 123 35.11 -22.04 4.24
N ALA A 124 34.04 -22.16 5.04
CA ALA A 124 33.89 -23.27 6.00
C ALA A 124 33.79 -24.63 5.29
N VAL A 125 32.93 -24.75 4.27
CA VAL A 125 32.77 -25.99 3.48
C VAL A 125 34.07 -26.37 2.81
N PHE A 126 34.77 -25.41 2.22
CA PHE A 126 36.09 -25.61 1.64
C PHE A 126 37.09 -26.12 2.66
N TRP A 127 37.21 -25.45 3.80
CA TRP A 127 38.15 -25.85 4.86
C TRP A 127 37.88 -27.27 5.38
N LEU A 128 36.61 -27.63 5.57
CA LEU A 128 36.20 -28.94 6.05
C LEU A 128 36.45 -30.09 5.05
N THR A 129 36.53 -29.78 3.75
CA THR A 129 36.62 -30.78 2.67
C THR A 129 37.96 -30.75 1.91
N TRP A 130 38.83 -29.76 2.15
CA TRP A 130 40.05 -29.53 1.37
C TRP A 130 41.03 -30.71 1.38
N HIS A 131 41.18 -31.38 2.52
CA HIS A 131 42.06 -32.56 2.64
C HIS A 131 41.37 -33.88 2.25
N GLY A 132 40.06 -33.84 1.95
CA GLY A 132 39.27 -34.98 1.54
C GLY A 132 39.51 -35.38 0.08
N ALA A 133 39.24 -36.63 -0.26
CA ALA A 133 39.21 -37.08 -1.65
C ALA A 133 37.83 -36.86 -2.31
N ASN A 134 36.78 -36.65 -1.49
CA ASN A 134 35.42 -36.39 -1.94
C ASN A 134 35.10 -34.89 -1.89
N HIS A 135 35.04 -34.26 -3.06
CA HIS A 135 34.73 -32.84 -3.20
C HIS A 135 33.31 -32.57 -3.73
N ILE A 136 32.45 -33.59 -3.82
CA ILE A 136 31.12 -33.43 -4.43
C ILE A 136 30.25 -32.47 -3.62
N GLY A 137 30.34 -32.49 -2.29
CA GLY A 137 29.60 -31.56 -1.44
C GLY A 137 30.05 -30.10 -1.62
N LEU A 138 31.36 -29.86 -1.72
CA LEU A 138 31.91 -28.54 -2.02
C LEU A 138 31.44 -28.04 -3.39
N TRP A 139 31.58 -28.86 -4.44
CA TRP A 139 31.16 -28.47 -5.78
C TRP A 139 29.64 -28.27 -5.90
N THR A 140 28.85 -29.04 -5.16
CA THR A 140 27.40 -28.84 -5.06
C THR A 140 27.09 -27.44 -4.53
N PHE A 141 27.73 -27.04 -3.43
CA PHE A 141 27.59 -25.71 -2.85
C PHE A 141 28.05 -24.60 -3.82
N MET A 142 29.19 -24.80 -4.48
CA MET A 142 29.75 -23.83 -5.43
C MET A 142 28.89 -23.64 -6.68
N VAL A 143 28.28 -24.71 -7.20
CA VAL A 143 27.35 -24.63 -8.33
C VAL A 143 26.13 -23.81 -7.95
N LEU A 144 25.54 -24.07 -6.78
CA LEU A 144 24.39 -23.31 -6.28
C LEU A 144 24.76 -21.83 -6.09
N TRP A 145 25.91 -21.55 -5.48
CA TRP A 145 26.38 -20.18 -5.31
C TRP A 145 26.57 -19.46 -6.64
N TRP A 146 27.31 -20.05 -7.58
CA TRP A 146 27.57 -19.46 -8.89
C TRP A 146 26.27 -19.17 -9.64
N MET A 147 25.35 -20.13 -9.67
CA MET A 147 24.09 -19.99 -10.40
C MET A 147 23.15 -19.00 -9.71
N HIS A 148 23.17 -18.91 -8.37
CA HIS A 148 22.43 -17.90 -7.63
C HIS A 148 22.93 -16.48 -7.96
N GLN A 149 24.25 -16.26 -8.00
CA GLN A 149 24.81 -14.97 -8.43
C GLN A 149 24.43 -14.61 -9.87
N SER A 150 24.45 -15.61 -10.75
CA SER A 150 24.03 -15.42 -12.14
C SER A 150 22.55 -15.02 -12.26
N ALA A 151 21.66 -15.70 -11.52
CA ALA A 151 20.24 -15.39 -11.50
C ALA A 151 20.01 -13.97 -10.95
N LYS A 152 20.64 -13.62 -9.84
CA LYS A 152 20.53 -12.30 -9.21
C LYS A 152 20.95 -11.16 -10.13
N LEU A 153 22.07 -11.31 -10.82
CA LEU A 153 22.53 -10.32 -11.81
C LEU A 153 21.58 -10.23 -13.01
N ASN A 154 21.10 -11.36 -13.51
CA ASN A 154 20.13 -11.39 -14.60
C ASN A 154 18.84 -10.66 -14.22
N VAL A 155 18.28 -10.93 -13.04
CA VAL A 155 17.07 -10.27 -12.53
C VAL A 155 17.31 -8.76 -12.32
N PHE A 156 18.49 -8.37 -11.82
CA PHE A 156 18.87 -6.97 -11.64
C PHE A 156 18.95 -6.20 -12.98
N PHE A 157 19.66 -6.74 -13.99
CA PHE A 157 19.76 -6.12 -15.32
C PHE A 157 18.47 -6.21 -16.14
N GLY A 158 17.67 -7.22 -15.82
CA GLY A 158 16.28 -7.33 -16.15
C GLY A 158 15.93 -8.55 -16.99
N VAL A 159 14.80 -9.14 -16.63
CA VAL A 159 14.23 -10.35 -17.23
C VAL A 159 12.71 -10.24 -17.27
N ARG A 160 12.07 -11.17 -17.98
CA ARG A 160 10.63 -11.11 -18.25
C ARG A 160 9.83 -11.48 -17.01
N ASN A 161 10.25 -12.53 -16.32
CA ASN A 161 9.63 -13.06 -15.12
C ASN A 161 10.53 -12.76 -13.92
N LEU A 162 10.11 -11.80 -13.10
CA LEU A 162 10.83 -11.39 -11.89
C LEU A 162 10.52 -12.27 -10.68
N ASN A 163 9.63 -13.26 -10.84
CA ASN A 163 9.22 -14.18 -9.76
C ASN A 163 8.76 -13.43 -8.50
N GLU A 164 8.16 -12.25 -8.67
CA GLU A 164 7.69 -11.39 -7.58
C GLU A 164 6.67 -12.07 -6.66
N GLU A 165 5.98 -13.09 -7.16
CA GLU A 165 5.04 -13.93 -6.41
C GLU A 165 5.72 -14.76 -5.31
N PHE A 166 7.01 -15.05 -5.46
CA PHE A 166 7.83 -15.78 -4.48
C PHE A 166 8.44 -14.86 -3.42
N LEU A 167 8.42 -13.53 -3.60
CA LEU A 167 8.94 -12.61 -2.58
C LEU A 167 7.97 -12.54 -1.39
N PRO A 168 8.43 -12.79 -0.15
CA PRO A 168 7.60 -12.61 1.03
C PRO A 168 7.35 -11.12 1.31
N GLU A 169 6.26 -10.80 2.02
CA GLU A 169 5.77 -9.43 2.16
C GLU A 169 6.80 -8.45 2.75
N HIS A 170 7.66 -8.91 3.67
CA HIS A 170 8.71 -8.08 4.27
C HIS A 170 9.88 -7.76 3.31
N LEU A 171 10.01 -8.49 2.20
CA LEU A 171 11.02 -8.27 1.18
C LEU A 171 10.45 -7.58 -0.07
N THR A 172 9.20 -7.11 -0.02
CA THR A 172 8.54 -6.45 -1.15
C THR A 172 9.29 -5.19 -1.61
N PHE A 173 10.05 -4.54 -0.73
CA PHE A 173 10.90 -3.39 -1.08
C PHE A 173 11.95 -3.73 -2.16
N LEU A 174 12.36 -5.00 -2.27
CA LEU A 174 13.31 -5.47 -3.29
C LEU A 174 12.79 -5.22 -4.71
N LYS A 175 11.47 -5.20 -4.91
CA LYS A 175 10.86 -4.93 -6.22
C LYS A 175 11.32 -3.62 -6.84
N SER A 176 11.59 -2.61 -6.02
CA SER A 176 12.10 -1.31 -6.47
C SER A 176 13.50 -1.37 -7.08
N PHE A 177 14.24 -2.46 -6.88
CA PHE A 177 15.58 -2.69 -7.42
C PHE A 177 15.61 -3.66 -8.61
N LEU A 178 14.46 -4.26 -8.97
CA LEU A 178 14.37 -5.23 -10.06
C LEU A 178 13.91 -4.57 -11.35
N THR A 179 14.46 -5.00 -12.49
CA THR A 179 14.14 -4.40 -13.79
C THR A 179 13.34 -5.38 -14.64
N LYS A 180 12.14 -5.00 -15.12
CA LYS A 180 11.38 -5.85 -16.04
C LYS A 180 11.78 -5.58 -17.49
N ARG A 181 12.33 -6.58 -18.19
CA ARG A 181 12.73 -6.50 -19.62
C ARG A 181 12.44 -7.83 -20.31
N SER A 182 12.42 -7.89 -21.64
CA SER A 182 12.30 -9.18 -22.32
C SER A 182 13.51 -10.08 -22.03
N MET A 183 14.72 -9.52 -22.10
CA MET A 183 15.98 -10.19 -21.83
C MET A 183 17.09 -9.14 -21.68
N ASN A 184 18.17 -9.48 -20.97
CA ASN A 184 19.38 -8.66 -20.88
C ASN A 184 20.56 -9.32 -21.63
N LEU A 185 21.66 -8.60 -21.83
CA LEU A 185 22.83 -9.12 -22.55
C LEU A 185 23.63 -10.16 -21.76
N LEU A 186 23.57 -10.19 -20.43
CA LEU A 186 24.27 -11.16 -19.59
C LEU A 186 23.68 -12.57 -19.75
N PHE A 187 22.36 -12.68 -19.96
CA PHE A 187 21.63 -13.93 -20.09
C PHE A 187 22.28 -14.96 -21.05
N PRO A 188 22.52 -14.64 -22.34
CA PRO A 188 23.13 -15.59 -23.27
C PRO A 188 24.53 -16.02 -22.84
N PHE A 189 25.33 -15.13 -22.23
CA PHE A 189 26.65 -15.49 -21.71
C PHE A 189 26.54 -16.45 -20.52
N SER A 190 25.67 -16.15 -19.55
CA SER A 190 25.46 -17.01 -18.38
C SER A 190 25.00 -18.41 -18.78
N VAL A 191 24.00 -18.50 -19.66
CA VAL A 191 23.46 -19.80 -20.09
C VAL A 191 24.47 -20.56 -20.95
N THR A 192 25.21 -19.88 -21.83
CA THR A 192 26.23 -20.54 -22.68
C THR A 192 27.36 -21.12 -21.84
N ILE A 193 27.93 -20.33 -20.91
CA ILE A 193 29.01 -20.79 -20.04
C ILE A 193 28.55 -21.97 -19.19
N SER A 194 27.38 -21.86 -18.54
CA SER A 194 26.83 -22.96 -17.74
C SER A 194 26.53 -24.20 -18.59
N THR A 195 26.06 -24.03 -19.83
CA THR A 195 25.82 -25.15 -20.75
C THR A 195 27.13 -25.86 -21.12
N VAL A 196 28.20 -25.11 -21.40
CA VAL A 196 29.52 -25.69 -21.66
C VAL A 196 30.01 -26.48 -20.44
N ILE A 197 29.90 -25.91 -19.24
CA ILE A 197 30.29 -26.60 -17.99
C ILE A 197 29.45 -27.88 -17.79
N THR A 198 28.13 -27.83 -17.99
CA THR A 198 27.25 -29.02 -17.92
C THR A 198 27.69 -30.10 -18.89
N VAL A 199 28.03 -29.74 -20.13
CA VAL A 199 28.51 -30.72 -21.12
C VAL A 199 29.85 -31.32 -20.71
N LEU A 200 30.78 -30.51 -20.18
CA LEU A 200 32.07 -31.00 -19.69
C LEU A 200 31.90 -31.97 -18.50
N LEU A 201 31.01 -31.66 -17.56
CA LEU A 201 30.66 -32.54 -16.44
C LEU A 201 30.02 -33.84 -16.93
N ALA A 202 29.11 -33.76 -17.91
CA ALA A 202 28.49 -34.94 -18.50
C ALA A 202 29.53 -35.82 -19.21
N VAL A 203 30.43 -35.22 -20.00
CA VAL A 203 31.52 -35.96 -20.67
C VAL A 203 32.43 -36.61 -19.64
N ALA A 204 32.78 -35.92 -18.54
CA ALA A 204 33.56 -36.50 -17.46
C ALA A 204 32.84 -37.68 -16.81
N ALA A 205 31.52 -37.58 -16.58
CA ALA A 205 30.70 -38.66 -16.04
C ALA A 205 30.64 -39.89 -16.97
N PHE A 206 30.67 -39.70 -18.29
CA PHE A 206 30.60 -40.78 -19.29
C PHE A 206 31.98 -41.27 -19.77
N SER A 207 33.07 -40.75 -19.22
CA SER A 207 34.41 -41.20 -19.60
C SER A 207 34.63 -42.67 -19.20
N SER A 208 35.30 -43.44 -20.06
CA SER A 208 35.55 -44.87 -19.84
C SER A 208 36.44 -45.15 -18.63
N ASP A 209 37.24 -44.16 -18.24
CA ASP A 209 38.22 -44.26 -17.16
C ASP A 209 37.66 -43.78 -15.81
N ALA A 210 36.44 -43.23 -15.78
CA ALA A 210 35.82 -42.74 -14.55
C ALA A 210 35.44 -43.89 -13.60
N SER A 211 35.86 -43.77 -12.35
CA SER A 211 35.41 -44.61 -11.24
C SER A 211 33.90 -44.45 -10.98
N ALA A 212 33.29 -45.42 -10.28
CA ALA A 212 31.87 -45.33 -9.93
C ALA A 212 31.55 -44.08 -9.07
N TYR A 213 32.51 -43.62 -8.27
CA TYR A 213 32.47 -42.37 -7.52
C TYR A 213 32.40 -41.15 -8.45
N GLU A 214 33.29 -41.05 -9.42
CA GLU A 214 33.33 -39.95 -10.40
C GLU A 214 32.08 -39.94 -11.28
N GLN A 215 31.64 -41.10 -11.75
CA GLN A 215 30.42 -41.23 -12.55
C GLN A 215 29.20 -40.69 -11.78
N ALA A 216 28.99 -41.12 -10.54
CA ALA A 216 27.88 -40.66 -9.72
C ALA A 216 28.01 -39.17 -9.37
N GLY A 217 29.20 -38.74 -8.93
CA GLY A 217 29.48 -37.36 -8.53
C GLY A 217 29.29 -36.35 -9.65
N TYR A 218 29.85 -36.61 -10.83
CA TYR A 218 29.66 -35.74 -11.99
C TYR A 218 28.23 -35.78 -12.51
N THR A 219 27.51 -36.90 -12.36
CA THR A 219 26.08 -36.95 -12.67
C THR A 219 25.27 -36.01 -11.77
N PHE A 220 25.53 -36.00 -10.45
CA PHE A 220 24.89 -35.05 -9.53
C PHE A 220 25.11 -33.60 -9.96
N LEU A 221 26.37 -33.23 -10.23
CA LEU A 221 26.72 -31.86 -10.64
C LEU A 221 26.12 -31.50 -12.00
N THR A 222 26.09 -32.44 -12.95
CA THR A 222 25.48 -32.25 -14.27
C THR A 222 24.00 -31.95 -14.15
N VAL A 223 23.26 -32.76 -13.38
CA VAL A 223 21.81 -32.59 -13.21
C VAL A 223 21.49 -31.30 -12.47
N LEU A 224 22.24 -30.98 -11.42
CA LEU A 224 22.08 -29.73 -10.68
C LEU A 224 22.31 -28.51 -11.58
N MET A 225 23.38 -28.52 -12.39
CA MET A 225 23.67 -27.44 -13.33
C MET A 225 22.59 -27.34 -14.43
N ALA A 226 22.09 -28.47 -14.92
CA ALA A 226 21.01 -28.51 -15.91
C ALA A 226 19.69 -27.92 -15.35
N LEU A 227 19.35 -28.22 -14.08
CA LEU A 227 18.21 -27.61 -13.40
C LEU A 227 18.38 -26.10 -13.23
N ALA A 228 19.59 -25.65 -12.87
CA ALA A 228 19.88 -24.23 -12.77
C ALA A 228 19.79 -23.50 -14.13
N ILE A 229 20.21 -24.14 -15.22
CA ILE A 229 20.01 -23.61 -16.59
C ILE A 229 18.52 -23.53 -16.92
N LEU A 230 17.74 -24.55 -16.57
CA LEU A 230 16.29 -24.55 -16.77
C LEU A 230 15.63 -23.37 -16.05
N GLU A 231 16.02 -23.11 -14.80
CA GLU A 231 15.54 -21.97 -14.02
C GLU A 231 15.87 -20.64 -14.70
N HIS A 232 17.06 -20.49 -15.29
CA HIS A 232 17.41 -19.30 -16.05
C HIS A 232 16.51 -19.11 -17.27
N TRP A 233 16.23 -20.19 -18.01
CA TRP A 233 15.28 -20.12 -19.13
C TRP A 233 13.87 -19.72 -18.66
N MET A 234 13.44 -20.15 -17.48
CA MET A 234 12.16 -19.72 -16.90
C MET A 234 12.11 -18.22 -16.59
N LEU A 235 13.23 -17.53 -16.38
CA LEU A 235 13.26 -16.07 -16.22
C LEU A 235 12.90 -15.31 -17.51
N VAL A 236 13.16 -15.90 -18.69
CA VAL A 236 13.00 -15.24 -20.00
C VAL A 236 11.79 -15.75 -20.78
N LEU A 237 11.48 -17.05 -20.68
CA LEU A 237 10.36 -17.66 -21.40
C LEU A 237 9.00 -17.19 -20.85
N PRO A 238 7.97 -17.02 -21.69
CA PRO A 238 6.65 -16.57 -21.27
C PRO A 238 5.83 -17.67 -20.58
N MET A 239 6.36 -18.28 -19.52
CA MET A 239 5.69 -19.32 -18.74
C MET A 239 5.43 -18.84 -17.31
N PRO A 240 4.21 -19.01 -16.77
CA PRO A 240 3.93 -18.67 -15.37
C PRO A 240 4.58 -19.72 -14.46
N ALA A 241 5.78 -19.42 -13.95
CA ALA A 241 6.50 -20.28 -13.02
C ALA A 241 5.66 -20.61 -11.77
N GLY A 242 4.83 -19.67 -11.30
CA GLY A 242 3.92 -19.86 -10.17
C GLY A 242 3.00 -21.07 -10.28
N ARG A 243 2.57 -21.48 -11.48
CA ARG A 243 1.71 -22.67 -11.66
C ARG A 243 2.38 -23.97 -11.25
N ILE A 244 3.70 -24.06 -11.37
CA ILE A 244 4.46 -25.26 -11.00
C ILE A 244 4.51 -25.42 -9.47
N TRP A 245 4.44 -24.30 -8.75
CA TRP A 245 4.62 -24.23 -7.31
C TRP A 245 3.34 -23.86 -6.54
N GLU A 246 2.19 -23.83 -7.22
CA GLU A 246 0.87 -23.52 -6.65
C GLU A 246 0.60 -24.25 -5.32
N PRO A 247 0.83 -25.58 -5.18
CA PRO A 247 0.59 -26.28 -3.92
C PRO A 247 1.43 -25.75 -2.75
N ALA A 248 2.66 -25.31 -3.01
CA ALA A 248 3.57 -24.77 -1.99
C ALA A 248 3.21 -23.32 -1.63
N LEU A 249 2.76 -22.52 -2.61
CA LEU A 249 2.34 -21.13 -2.40
C LEU A 249 1.05 -21.00 -1.59
N LYS A 250 0.22 -22.06 -1.50
CA LYS A 250 -1.01 -22.08 -0.68
C LYS A 250 -0.77 -21.81 0.81
N SER A 251 0.42 -22.11 1.35
CA SER A 251 0.72 -21.85 2.76
C SER A 251 0.72 -20.35 3.10
N ARG A 252 0.96 -19.48 2.11
CA ARG A 252 0.92 -18.01 2.22
C ARG A 252 -0.47 -17.46 2.56
N GLY A 253 -1.47 -18.35 2.63
CA GLY A 253 -2.84 -18.03 2.96
C GLY A 253 -3.58 -17.57 1.72
N GLU A 254 -4.65 -18.27 1.36
CA GLU A 254 -5.62 -17.76 0.42
C GLU A 254 -6.19 -16.44 0.99
N ARG A 255 -6.03 -15.36 0.24
CA ARG A 255 -6.77 -14.12 0.52
C ARG A 255 -8.24 -14.48 0.31
N LYS A 256 -9.03 -14.47 1.39
CA LYS A 256 -10.45 -14.75 1.31
C LYS A 256 -11.15 -13.57 0.62
N PRO A 257 -12.07 -13.81 -0.35
CA PRO A 257 -12.91 -12.75 -0.86
C PRO A 257 -13.73 -12.10 0.26
N PHE A 258 -13.85 -10.77 0.25
CA PHE A 258 -14.53 -9.98 1.26
C PHE A 258 -15.64 -9.12 0.64
N GLU A 259 -16.62 -8.75 1.44
CA GLU A 259 -17.68 -7.80 1.07
C GLU A 259 -17.19 -6.36 1.33
N ALA A 260 -17.34 -5.45 0.39
CA ALA A 260 -16.89 -4.07 0.52
C ALA A 260 -18.09 -3.11 0.53
N ASP A 261 -18.17 -2.23 1.54
CA ASP A 261 -19.18 -1.17 1.59
C ASP A 261 -18.50 0.19 1.67
N ILE A 262 -18.88 1.10 0.78
CA ILE A 262 -18.36 2.46 0.73
C ILE A 262 -19.49 3.41 1.08
N VAL A 263 -19.29 4.20 2.15
CA VAL A 263 -20.27 5.19 2.62
C VAL A 263 -19.76 6.60 2.30
N VAL A 264 -20.20 7.15 1.17
CA VAL A 264 -19.79 8.48 0.67
C VAL A 264 -20.84 9.54 0.99
N GLY A 265 -20.56 10.81 0.66
CA GLY A 265 -21.47 11.93 0.89
C GLY A 265 -20.76 13.20 1.34
N PHE A 266 -21.42 14.34 1.16
CA PHE A 266 -20.82 15.66 1.46
C PHE A 266 -20.49 15.86 2.95
N LEU A 267 -19.73 16.91 3.27
CA LEU A 267 -19.37 17.26 4.64
C LEU A 267 -20.64 17.43 5.49
N GLY A 268 -20.66 16.85 6.69
CA GLY A 268 -21.79 17.02 7.60
C GLY A 268 -23.05 16.19 7.30
N ALA A 269 -23.09 15.41 6.22
CA ALA A 269 -24.27 14.60 5.85
C ALA A 269 -24.63 13.46 6.83
N GLY A 270 -23.68 13.06 7.68
CA GLY A 270 -23.88 12.00 8.68
C GLY A 270 -23.37 10.62 8.25
N LYS A 271 -22.33 10.55 7.40
CA LYS A 271 -21.63 9.31 7.00
C LYS A 271 -21.20 8.47 8.20
N THR A 272 -20.42 9.05 9.11
CA THR A 272 -19.91 8.37 10.31
C THR A 272 -21.03 7.83 11.20
N THR A 273 -22.12 8.59 11.37
CA THR A 273 -23.30 8.15 12.14
C THR A 273 -23.99 6.97 11.46
N THR A 274 -24.11 7.02 10.13
CA THR A 274 -24.66 5.93 9.32
C THR A 274 -23.80 4.67 9.45
N LEU A 275 -22.47 4.81 9.33
CA LEU A 275 -21.52 3.70 9.48
C LEU A 275 -21.60 3.05 10.88
N LYS A 276 -21.65 3.86 11.95
CA LYS A 276 -21.83 3.36 13.33
C LYS A 276 -23.11 2.53 13.47
N ARG A 277 -24.20 2.97 12.85
CA ARG A 277 -25.45 2.22 12.84
C ARG A 277 -25.34 0.91 12.04
N MET A 278 -24.69 0.94 10.88
CA MET A 278 -24.42 -0.25 10.07
C MET A 278 -23.59 -1.30 10.82
N LEU A 279 -22.72 -0.89 11.73
CA LEU A 279 -21.92 -1.78 12.59
C LEU A 279 -22.70 -2.31 13.78
N ALA A 280 -23.52 -1.47 14.42
CA ALA A 280 -24.37 -1.91 15.53
C ALA A 280 -25.39 -2.99 15.09
N ASP A 281 -25.83 -2.92 13.83
CA ASP A 281 -26.76 -3.89 13.23
C ASP A 281 -26.01 -5.05 12.51
N ALA A 282 -24.67 -5.08 12.52
CA ALA A 282 -23.87 -6.12 11.85
C ALA A 282 -23.86 -7.44 12.64
N ASP A 283 -23.70 -8.55 11.93
CA ASP A 283 -23.55 -9.87 12.54
C ASP A 283 -22.22 -9.97 13.31
N PRO A 284 -22.23 -10.20 14.64
CA PRO A 284 -21.01 -10.36 15.42
C PRO A 284 -20.13 -11.55 15.00
N ALA A 285 -20.70 -12.53 14.29
CA ALA A 285 -19.95 -13.67 13.75
C ALA A 285 -19.19 -13.33 12.45
N GLN A 286 -19.53 -12.22 11.78
CA GLN A 286 -18.87 -11.76 10.56
C GLN A 286 -17.68 -10.86 10.92
N LYS A 287 -16.45 -11.23 10.50
CA LYS A 287 -15.27 -10.42 10.78
C LYS A 287 -15.28 -9.15 9.94
N THR A 288 -15.72 -8.05 10.55
CA THR A 288 -15.82 -6.74 9.90
C THR A 288 -14.64 -5.85 10.28
N VAL A 289 -14.01 -5.25 9.27
CA VAL A 289 -12.97 -4.24 9.44
C VAL A 289 -13.47 -2.88 8.93
N VAL A 290 -13.13 -1.82 9.65
CA VAL A 290 -13.56 -0.45 9.32
C VAL A 290 -12.34 0.40 8.97
N LEU A 291 -12.40 1.09 7.84
CA LEU A 291 -11.42 2.07 7.37
C LEU A 291 -12.05 3.47 7.39
N VAL A 292 -11.60 4.32 8.30
CA VAL A 292 -12.11 5.68 8.50
C VAL A 292 -10.97 6.69 8.36
N ASN A 293 -11.25 7.82 7.70
CA ASN A 293 -10.25 8.84 7.39
C ASN A 293 -10.26 10.11 8.29
N ASP A 294 -11.24 10.33 9.17
CA ASP A 294 -11.38 11.61 9.90
C ASP A 294 -10.58 11.62 11.24
N PHE A 295 -9.55 12.48 11.34
CA PHE A 295 -8.60 12.66 12.46
C PHE A 295 -9.19 13.08 13.83
N GLY A 296 -10.51 13.28 13.93
CA GLY A 296 -11.16 13.95 15.08
C GLY A 296 -11.91 13.06 16.08
N GLU A 297 -12.05 11.76 15.82
CA GLU A 297 -12.81 10.83 16.70
C GLU A 297 -11.93 9.86 17.50
N LEU A 298 -10.61 9.99 17.38
CA LEU A 298 -9.62 9.36 18.25
C LEU A 298 -9.66 9.99 19.64
N GLY A 299 -10.64 9.55 20.41
CA GLY A 299 -10.72 9.73 21.85
C GLY A 299 -11.79 8.81 22.41
N VAL A 300 -12.92 8.66 21.70
CA VAL A 300 -14.06 7.86 22.16
C VAL A 300 -14.47 6.77 21.16
N ASP A 301 -14.36 6.98 19.85
CA ASP A 301 -15.07 6.11 18.90
C ASP A 301 -14.37 4.80 18.53
N ALA A 302 -13.04 4.71 18.56
CA ALA A 302 -12.36 3.40 18.47
C ALA A 302 -12.68 2.48 19.67
N THR A 303 -13.03 3.07 20.82
CA THR A 303 -13.48 2.35 22.03
C THR A 303 -14.96 1.94 21.92
N VAL A 304 -15.83 2.81 21.37
CA VAL A 304 -17.26 2.49 21.12
C VAL A 304 -17.43 1.46 20.00
N LEU A 305 -16.58 1.51 18.97
CA LEU A 305 -16.55 0.53 17.87
C LEU A 305 -15.83 -0.77 18.27
N GLY A 306 -14.85 -0.69 19.18
CA GLY A 306 -14.19 -1.86 19.77
C GLY A 306 -15.14 -2.72 20.62
N ASP A 307 -16.15 -2.12 21.26
CA ASP A 307 -17.19 -2.84 22.00
C ASP A 307 -18.23 -3.54 21.08
N SER A 308 -18.19 -3.27 19.77
CA SER A 308 -19.11 -3.84 18.76
C SER A 308 -18.56 -5.11 18.08
N GLY A 309 -17.37 -5.59 18.46
CA GLY A 309 -16.75 -6.80 17.91
C GLY A 309 -16.05 -6.62 16.55
N ALA A 310 -15.86 -5.38 16.08
CA ALA A 310 -15.18 -5.05 14.82
C ALA A 310 -13.75 -4.52 15.05
N ASP A 311 -12.80 -4.95 14.22
CA ASP A 311 -11.42 -4.45 14.23
C ASP A 311 -11.37 -3.12 13.45
N VAL A 312 -11.20 -1.99 14.13
CA VAL A 312 -11.10 -0.66 13.49
C VAL A 312 -9.65 -0.37 13.13
N VAL A 313 -9.37 -0.08 11.86
CA VAL A 313 -8.04 0.30 11.37
C VAL A 313 -8.10 1.74 10.87
N GLU A 314 -7.37 2.61 11.55
CA GLU A 314 -7.27 4.03 11.19
C GLU A 314 -6.20 4.27 10.14
N LEU A 315 -6.46 5.20 9.22
CA LEU A 315 -5.50 5.58 8.19
C LEU A 315 -4.54 6.64 8.75
N PRO A 316 -3.21 6.39 8.78
CA PRO A 316 -2.24 7.29 9.41
C PRO A 316 -2.15 8.72 8.82
N ASN A 317 -2.78 9.01 7.67
CA ASN A 317 -2.58 10.26 6.91
C ASN A 317 -3.84 11.11 6.63
N GLY A 318 -5.01 10.79 7.20
CA GLY A 318 -6.21 11.65 7.29
C GLY A 318 -6.78 12.42 6.10
N CYS A 319 -6.27 12.24 4.89
CA CYS A 319 -6.93 12.65 3.67
C CYS A 319 -7.34 11.37 2.95
N ILE A 320 -8.51 11.31 2.31
CA ILE A 320 -8.76 10.42 1.15
C ILE A 320 -8.82 11.24 -0.14
N CYS A 321 -8.76 12.58 -0.01
CA CYS A 321 -9.06 13.50 -1.10
C CYS A 321 -7.87 14.01 -1.90
N CYS A 322 -6.63 13.98 -1.39
CA CYS A 322 -5.56 14.79 -2.03
C CYS A 322 -4.26 14.04 -2.41
N SER A 323 -4.03 12.82 -1.89
CA SER A 323 -2.80 12.02 -2.17
C SER A 323 -3.02 10.49 -2.31
N LEU A 324 -4.26 9.99 -2.38
CA LEU A 324 -4.60 8.62 -1.93
C LEU A 324 -5.08 7.63 -3.01
N ARG A 325 -4.40 7.55 -4.14
CA ARG A 325 -4.54 6.34 -4.98
C ARG A 325 -3.64 5.20 -4.50
N SER A 326 -2.41 5.53 -4.12
CA SER A 326 -1.43 4.57 -3.59
C SER A 326 -1.73 4.17 -2.14
N ASP A 327 -2.10 5.14 -1.30
CA ASP A 327 -2.20 4.93 0.15
C ASP A 327 -3.41 4.09 0.55
N LEU A 328 -4.61 4.40 0.02
CA LEU A 328 -5.81 3.58 0.26
C LEU A 328 -5.66 2.17 -0.31
N SER A 329 -5.09 2.05 -1.51
CA SER A 329 -4.82 0.75 -2.14
C SER A 329 -3.85 -0.09 -1.32
N ALA A 330 -2.73 0.50 -0.88
CA ALA A 330 -1.73 -0.17 -0.07
C ALA A 330 -2.30 -0.60 1.29
N GLN A 331 -3.05 0.28 1.96
CA GLN A 331 -3.66 -0.02 3.26
C GLN A 331 -4.75 -1.08 3.15
N LEU A 332 -5.62 -1.01 2.14
CA LEU A 332 -6.64 -2.03 1.91
C LEU A 332 -5.98 -3.40 1.65
N LYS A 333 -4.89 -3.45 0.88
CA LYS A 333 -4.11 -4.68 0.65
C LYS A 333 -3.50 -5.22 1.94
N GLU A 334 -2.90 -4.35 2.76
CA GLU A 334 -2.32 -4.73 4.05
C GLU A 334 -3.39 -5.31 5.00
N VAL A 335 -4.54 -4.63 5.09
CA VAL A 335 -5.66 -5.03 5.94
C VAL A 335 -6.23 -6.37 5.49
N VAL A 336 -6.46 -6.56 4.19
CA VAL A 336 -6.96 -7.83 3.64
C VAL A 336 -5.97 -8.96 3.89
N ALA A 337 -4.66 -8.71 3.72
CA ALA A 337 -3.63 -9.71 3.95
C ALA A 337 -3.49 -10.12 5.42
N LYS A 338 -3.47 -9.13 6.33
CA LYS A 338 -3.21 -9.33 7.76
C LYS A 338 -4.44 -9.77 8.53
N MET A 339 -5.58 -9.11 8.30
CA MET A 339 -6.79 -9.27 9.08
C MET A 339 -7.73 -10.31 8.47
N LYS A 340 -7.65 -10.59 7.16
CA LYS A 340 -8.53 -11.52 6.43
C LYS A 340 -10.01 -11.29 6.76
N PRO A 341 -10.54 -10.06 6.57
CA PRO A 341 -11.90 -9.73 6.92
C PRO A 341 -12.91 -10.47 6.03
N ASP A 342 -14.10 -10.72 6.57
CA ASP A 342 -15.27 -11.12 5.80
C ASP A 342 -15.92 -9.90 5.13
N ARG A 343 -15.81 -8.72 5.77
CA ARG A 343 -16.41 -7.47 5.34
C ARG A 343 -15.50 -6.27 5.65
N VAL A 344 -15.43 -5.32 4.74
CA VAL A 344 -14.70 -4.06 4.89
C VAL A 344 -15.66 -2.89 4.70
N LEU A 345 -15.74 -2.02 5.70
CA LEU A 345 -16.48 -0.75 5.66
C LEU A 345 -15.51 0.40 5.41
N ILE A 346 -15.80 1.24 4.42
CA ILE A 346 -14.93 2.33 3.99
C ILE A 346 -15.68 3.65 4.11
N GLU A 347 -15.22 4.54 4.99
CA GLU A 347 -15.66 5.93 5.06
C GLU A 347 -14.57 6.86 4.52
N PRO A 348 -14.73 7.37 3.29
CA PRO A 348 -13.85 8.38 2.73
C PRO A 348 -14.11 9.78 3.27
N SER A 349 -13.24 10.73 2.96
CA SER A 349 -13.43 12.14 3.31
C SER A 349 -14.71 12.70 2.67
N GLY A 350 -15.30 13.73 3.28
CA GLY A 350 -16.56 14.32 2.81
C GLY A 350 -16.50 15.04 1.46
N VAL A 351 -15.33 15.09 0.83
CA VAL A 351 -15.10 15.65 -0.52
C VAL A 351 -14.51 14.61 -1.47
N ALA A 352 -14.42 13.34 -1.05
CA ALA A 352 -13.85 12.29 -1.87
C ALA A 352 -14.67 12.02 -3.13
N ASP A 353 -13.96 11.81 -4.25
CA ASP A 353 -14.55 11.43 -5.53
C ASP A 353 -14.86 9.92 -5.55
N VAL A 354 -16.12 9.60 -5.85
CA VAL A 354 -16.63 8.23 -5.99
C VAL A 354 -15.88 7.47 -7.08
N ALA A 355 -15.60 8.10 -8.22
CA ALA A 355 -14.95 7.43 -9.35
C ALA A 355 -13.54 6.95 -8.98
N SER A 356 -12.80 7.76 -8.20
CA SER A 356 -11.46 7.43 -7.72
C SER A 356 -11.46 6.25 -6.74
N LEU A 357 -12.47 6.14 -5.86
CA LEU A 357 -12.61 4.99 -4.96
C LEU A 357 -12.92 3.71 -5.72
N LEU A 358 -13.86 3.77 -6.68
CA LEU A 358 -14.20 2.63 -7.53
C LEU A 358 -12.96 2.15 -8.31
N ARG A 359 -12.15 3.06 -8.86
CA ARG A 359 -10.88 2.71 -9.54
C ARG A 359 -9.88 1.99 -8.63
N VAL A 360 -9.86 2.26 -7.32
CA VAL A 360 -8.99 1.54 -6.36
C VAL A 360 -9.50 0.12 -6.15
N ILE A 361 -10.81 -0.06 -5.99
CA ILE A 361 -11.44 -1.37 -5.82
C ILE A 361 -11.26 -2.26 -7.06
N HIS A 362 -11.34 -1.67 -8.26
CA HIS A 362 -11.14 -2.37 -9.55
C HIS A 362 -9.67 -2.56 -9.96
N GLN A 363 -8.71 -2.41 -9.05
CA GLN A 363 -7.33 -2.77 -9.34
C GLN A 363 -7.18 -4.29 -9.45
N LYS A 364 -6.31 -4.75 -10.36
CA LYS A 364 -6.12 -6.19 -10.68
C LYS A 364 -5.82 -7.09 -9.49
N ASP A 365 -5.27 -6.53 -8.41
CA ASP A 365 -4.87 -7.25 -7.21
C ASP A 365 -5.88 -7.14 -6.05
N LEU A 366 -6.94 -6.35 -6.21
CA LEU A 366 -8.05 -6.20 -5.26
C LEU A 366 -9.37 -6.72 -5.82
N GLU A 367 -9.67 -6.46 -7.10
CA GLU A 367 -10.91 -6.85 -7.76
C GLU A 367 -11.25 -8.35 -7.59
N PRO A 368 -10.32 -9.31 -7.74
CA PRO A 368 -10.61 -10.73 -7.53
C PRO A 368 -10.95 -11.09 -6.07
N LEU A 369 -10.64 -10.20 -5.13
CA LEU A 369 -10.86 -10.37 -3.70
C LEU A 369 -12.15 -9.70 -3.22
N VAL A 370 -12.79 -8.88 -4.06
CA VAL A 370 -14.03 -8.18 -3.69
C VAL A 370 -15.20 -9.05 -4.14
N ARG A 371 -15.84 -9.72 -3.16
CA ARG A 371 -16.99 -10.60 -3.41
C ARG A 371 -18.22 -9.80 -3.87
N SER A 372 -18.44 -8.65 -3.26
CA SER A 372 -19.54 -7.73 -3.56
C SER A 372 -19.17 -6.32 -3.13
N LEU A 373 -19.61 -5.33 -3.90
CA LEU A 373 -19.39 -3.91 -3.63
C LEU A 373 -20.74 -3.20 -3.44
N ARG A 374 -20.91 -2.53 -2.30
CA ARG A 374 -22.04 -1.64 -2.02
C ARG A 374 -21.56 -0.21 -1.91
N LEU A 375 -22.22 0.69 -2.62
CA LEU A 375 -21.94 2.13 -2.59
C LEU A 375 -23.17 2.88 -2.08
N LEU A 376 -23.01 3.59 -0.97
CA LEU A 376 -24.06 4.31 -0.28
C LEU A 376 -23.69 5.80 -0.22
N THR A 377 -24.51 6.68 -0.78
CA THR A 377 -24.27 8.12 -0.74
C THR A 377 -25.23 8.77 0.25
N VAL A 378 -24.68 9.29 1.35
CA VAL A 378 -25.44 9.98 2.38
C VAL A 378 -25.63 11.45 1.99
N ILE A 379 -26.89 11.88 1.94
CA ILE A 379 -27.33 13.22 1.58
C ILE A 379 -28.01 13.85 2.80
N ASP A 380 -27.63 15.08 3.12
CA ASP A 380 -28.32 15.90 4.13
C ASP A 380 -29.56 16.53 3.51
N ALA A 381 -30.76 16.09 3.91
CA ALA A 381 -32.00 16.61 3.35
C ALA A 381 -32.20 18.12 3.58
N GLY A 382 -31.67 18.69 4.67
CA GLY A 382 -31.82 20.11 4.99
C GLY A 382 -30.82 21.01 4.28
N ALA A 383 -29.68 20.46 3.86
CA ALA A 383 -28.62 21.22 3.22
C ALA A 383 -28.56 21.01 1.70
N PHE A 384 -29.07 19.88 1.18
CA PHE A 384 -28.85 19.44 -0.20
C PHE A 384 -29.19 20.49 -1.25
N MET A 385 -30.37 21.12 -1.21
CA MET A 385 -30.76 22.08 -2.26
C MET A 385 -29.82 23.29 -2.33
N ARG A 386 -29.35 23.77 -1.18
CA ARG A 386 -28.40 24.87 -1.10
C ARG A 386 -27.03 24.44 -1.60
N ASP A 387 -26.56 23.27 -1.17
CA ASP A 387 -25.22 22.79 -1.52
C ASP A 387 -25.16 22.39 -3.01
N TYR A 388 -26.23 21.79 -3.55
CA TYR A 388 -26.41 21.50 -4.97
C TYR A 388 -26.40 22.76 -5.83
N ALA A 389 -27.09 23.83 -5.39
CA ALA A 389 -27.08 25.10 -6.11
C ALA A 389 -25.68 25.75 -6.17
N ARG A 390 -24.82 25.51 -5.18
CA ARG A 390 -23.45 26.03 -5.14
C ARG A 390 -22.46 25.17 -5.91
N MET A 391 -22.63 23.85 -5.88
CA MET A 391 -21.70 22.89 -6.49
C MET A 391 -22.43 21.86 -7.37
N PRO A 392 -23.17 22.29 -8.40
CA PRO A 392 -24.02 21.39 -9.18
C PRO A 392 -23.22 20.29 -9.87
N GLU A 393 -22.02 20.59 -10.37
CA GLU A 393 -21.15 19.62 -11.06
C GLU A 393 -20.71 18.50 -10.13
N TYR A 394 -20.22 18.83 -8.93
CA TYR A 394 -19.79 17.86 -7.91
C TYR A 394 -20.92 16.86 -7.57
N PHE A 395 -22.10 17.38 -7.23
CA PHE A 395 -23.23 16.53 -6.87
C PHE A 395 -23.76 15.73 -8.05
N THR A 396 -23.75 16.30 -9.26
CA THR A 396 -24.17 15.58 -10.48
C THR A 396 -23.24 14.40 -10.77
N MET A 397 -21.92 14.60 -10.69
CA MET A 397 -20.93 13.53 -10.90
C MET A 397 -21.06 12.41 -9.87
N GLN A 398 -21.26 12.73 -8.59
CA GLN A 398 -21.45 11.72 -7.56
C GLN A 398 -22.80 11.00 -7.69
N ALA A 399 -23.86 11.75 -7.98
CA ALA A 399 -25.20 11.20 -8.13
C ALA A 399 -25.25 10.18 -9.29
N ALA A 400 -24.59 10.47 -10.41
CA ALA A 400 -24.52 9.58 -11.57
C ALA A 400 -23.97 8.19 -11.26
N LEU A 401 -23.02 8.08 -10.32
CA LEU A 401 -22.39 6.81 -9.94
C LEU A 401 -23.06 6.13 -8.73
N THR A 402 -24.03 6.78 -8.12
CA THR A 402 -24.64 6.34 -6.86
C THR A 402 -25.81 5.39 -7.13
N PRO A 403 -25.77 4.13 -6.67
CA PRO A 403 -26.92 3.22 -6.76
C PRO A 403 -27.93 3.46 -5.62
N VAL A 404 -27.48 3.98 -4.47
CA VAL A 404 -28.34 4.20 -3.30
C VAL A 404 -28.06 5.54 -2.64
N PHE A 405 -29.08 6.39 -2.57
CA PHE A 405 -29.07 7.60 -1.74
C PHE A 405 -29.68 7.33 -0.37
N ILE A 406 -28.97 7.73 0.68
CA ILE A 406 -29.49 7.80 2.04
C ILE A 406 -29.81 9.27 2.34
N LEU A 407 -31.09 9.64 2.26
CA LEU A 407 -31.58 10.95 2.69
C LEU A 407 -31.64 11.00 4.21
N ASN A 408 -30.61 11.57 4.84
CA ASN A 408 -30.51 11.72 6.28
C ASN A 408 -31.07 13.07 6.75
N LYS A 409 -31.28 13.19 8.07
CA LYS A 409 -31.85 14.40 8.73
C LYS A 409 -33.24 14.78 8.23
N THR A 410 -34.03 13.78 7.82
CA THR A 410 -35.41 14.00 7.33
C THR A 410 -36.36 14.55 8.39
N ASP A 411 -35.98 14.48 9.66
CA ASP A 411 -36.66 15.08 10.80
C ASP A 411 -36.50 16.60 10.89
N LEU A 412 -35.53 17.19 10.18
CA LEU A 412 -35.25 18.64 10.21
C LEU A 412 -35.91 19.42 9.06
N VAL A 413 -36.59 18.73 8.13
CA VAL A 413 -37.16 19.34 6.93
C VAL A 413 -38.66 19.09 6.83
N SER A 414 -39.37 20.01 6.19
CA SER A 414 -40.77 19.84 5.84
C SER A 414 -40.95 18.77 4.76
N LYS A 415 -42.16 18.24 4.64
CA LYS A 415 -42.49 17.28 3.58
C LYS A 415 -42.24 17.84 2.18
N VAL A 416 -42.53 19.12 1.98
CA VAL A 416 -42.35 19.81 0.68
C VAL A 416 -40.87 19.89 0.30
N GLU A 417 -39.99 20.25 1.25
CA GLU A 417 -38.55 20.27 1.02
C GLU A 417 -38.00 18.87 0.75
N LEU A 418 -38.48 17.86 1.50
CA LEU A 418 -38.07 16.48 1.30
C LEU A 418 -38.46 15.94 -0.09
N ASP A 419 -39.67 16.27 -0.55
CA ASP A 419 -40.15 15.87 -1.88
C ASP A 419 -39.35 16.59 -2.98
N LEU A 420 -39.01 17.88 -2.80
CA LEU A 420 -38.14 18.61 -3.72
C LEU A 420 -36.74 17.99 -3.84
N VAL A 421 -36.14 17.58 -2.72
CA VAL A 421 -34.84 16.89 -2.71
C VAL A 421 -34.94 15.55 -3.45
N ARG A 422 -35.99 14.77 -3.21
CA ARG A 422 -36.23 13.49 -3.90
C ARG A 422 -36.38 13.66 -5.40
N ASP A 423 -37.18 14.63 -5.83
CA ASP A 423 -37.39 14.91 -7.25
C ASP A 423 -36.09 15.35 -7.93
N THR A 424 -35.27 16.15 -7.23
CA THR A 424 -33.96 16.55 -7.72
C THR A 424 -33.02 15.35 -7.84
N LEU A 425 -32.91 14.49 -6.82
CA LEU A 425 -32.09 13.28 -6.89
C LEU A 425 -32.57 12.31 -7.98
N ALA A 426 -33.88 12.14 -8.14
CA ALA A 426 -34.46 11.31 -9.20
C ALA A 426 -34.17 11.89 -10.60
N SER A 427 -34.06 13.21 -10.73
CA SER A 427 -33.63 13.84 -11.99
C SER A 427 -32.15 13.64 -12.29
N LEU A 428 -31.30 13.55 -11.25
CA LEU A 428 -29.87 13.32 -11.38
C LEU A 428 -29.52 11.85 -11.65
N ASN A 429 -30.22 10.93 -10.99
CA ASN A 429 -30.07 9.50 -11.20
C ASN A 429 -31.42 8.79 -11.00
N PRO A 430 -32.17 8.54 -12.07
CA PRO A 430 -33.46 7.86 -12.02
C PRO A 430 -33.37 6.41 -11.53
N ASP A 431 -32.21 5.76 -11.71
CA ASP A 431 -31.98 4.35 -11.36
C ASP A 431 -31.61 4.20 -9.88
N ALA A 432 -31.24 5.29 -9.20
CA ALA A 432 -30.82 5.26 -7.81
C ALA A 432 -32.00 5.06 -6.85
N ARG A 433 -31.87 4.10 -5.94
CA ARG A 433 -32.83 3.92 -4.85
C ARG A 433 -32.61 5.00 -3.78
N THR A 434 -33.68 5.67 -3.37
CA THR A 434 -33.62 6.69 -2.31
C THR A 434 -34.28 6.18 -1.02
N ILE A 435 -33.54 6.22 0.09
CA ILE A 435 -33.97 5.71 1.40
C ILE A 435 -33.94 6.87 2.41
N ALA A 436 -35.03 7.08 3.15
CA ALA A 436 -35.09 8.09 4.20
C ALA A 436 -34.46 7.58 5.50
N ALA A 437 -33.76 8.49 6.18
CA ALA A 437 -33.06 8.22 7.43
C ALA A 437 -33.19 9.39 8.42
N ARG A 438 -33.12 9.05 9.70
CA ARG A 438 -33.07 9.98 10.83
C ARG A 438 -31.93 9.57 11.74
N TYR A 439 -30.98 10.46 12.02
CA TYR A 439 -29.77 10.12 12.80
C TYR A 439 -29.02 8.89 12.26
N GLY A 440 -28.96 8.70 10.94
CA GLY A 440 -28.36 7.50 10.33
C GLY A 440 -29.18 6.21 10.51
N MET A 441 -30.31 6.24 11.22
CA MET A 441 -31.27 5.14 11.27
C MET A 441 -32.15 5.18 10.04
N LEU A 442 -32.05 4.13 9.24
CA LEU A 442 -32.92 3.89 8.10
C LEU A 442 -34.30 3.46 8.60
N SER A 443 -35.36 3.74 7.83
CA SER A 443 -36.71 3.27 8.16
C SER A 443 -36.75 1.74 8.35
N GLU A 444 -37.50 1.24 9.34
CA GLU A 444 -37.56 -0.19 9.69
C GLU A 444 -37.74 -1.11 8.46
N GLY A 445 -36.91 -2.15 8.34
CA GLY A 445 -36.86 -3.06 7.19
C GLY A 445 -35.91 -2.65 6.05
N ALA A 446 -35.41 -1.41 6.05
CA ALA A 446 -34.52 -0.92 4.98
C ALA A 446 -33.12 -1.55 4.98
N PHE A 447 -32.64 -2.10 6.09
CA PHE A 447 -31.31 -2.74 6.16
C PHE A 447 -31.29 -4.12 5.49
N SER A 448 -32.32 -4.94 5.70
CA SER A 448 -32.54 -6.18 4.94
C SER A 448 -32.76 -5.92 3.46
N ASP A 449 -33.31 -4.74 3.13
CA ASP A 449 -33.47 -4.28 1.76
C ASP A 449 -32.19 -3.71 1.14
N ILE A 450 -31.25 -3.19 1.94
CA ILE A 450 -29.89 -2.81 1.51
C ILE A 450 -28.99 -4.03 1.33
N ALA A 451 -29.24 -5.12 2.06
CA ALA A 451 -28.65 -6.42 1.74
C ALA A 451 -29.09 -6.93 0.35
N ILE A 452 -30.18 -6.38 -0.20
CA ILE A 452 -30.71 -6.61 -1.56
C ILE A 452 -30.36 -5.44 -2.50
N ALA A 453 -29.81 -4.33 -1.99
CA ALA A 453 -29.40 -3.21 -2.84
C ALA A 453 -28.30 -3.67 -3.80
N GLU A 454 -28.53 -3.41 -5.07
CA GLU A 454 -27.80 -3.95 -6.21
C GLU A 454 -26.29 -3.88 -5.98
N VAL A 455 -25.63 -5.04 -6.09
CA VAL A 455 -24.17 -5.10 -6.27
C VAL A 455 -23.84 -4.06 -7.32
N TRP A 456 -22.95 -3.12 -7.00
CA TRP A 456 -22.53 -2.13 -7.98
C TRP A 456 -22.02 -2.87 -9.22
N GLN A 457 -22.68 -2.67 -10.37
CA GLN A 457 -22.26 -3.20 -11.65
C GLN A 457 -21.71 -2.04 -12.48
N PRO A 458 -20.60 -2.23 -13.20
CA PRO A 458 -20.10 -1.20 -14.10
C PRO A 458 -21.18 -0.79 -15.10
N GLN A 459 -21.62 0.46 -15.07
CA GLN A 459 -22.47 1.00 -16.14
C GLN A 459 -21.62 1.11 -17.41
N GLU A 460 -21.80 0.18 -18.35
CA GLU A 460 -21.41 0.37 -19.75
C GLU A 460 -22.34 1.43 -20.36
N LYS A 461 -22.09 2.73 -20.12
CA LYS A 461 -22.44 3.86 -21.00
C LYS A 461 -22.20 5.21 -20.32
N ALA A 462 -21.10 5.85 -20.70
CA ALA A 462 -21.05 7.30 -20.89
C ALA A 462 -20.00 7.54 -21.98
N GLU A 463 -20.46 7.66 -23.23
CA GLU A 463 -19.65 8.25 -24.29
C GLU A 463 -19.32 9.70 -23.88
N ASP A 464 -18.04 10.03 -24.00
CA ASP A 464 -17.45 11.31 -23.66
C ASP A 464 -18.21 12.48 -24.35
N PRO A 465 -18.93 13.36 -23.62
CA PRO A 465 -19.75 14.41 -24.22
C PRO A 465 -18.92 15.50 -24.93
N HIS A 466 -17.59 15.46 -24.83
CA HIS A 466 -16.69 16.47 -25.39
C HIS A 466 -16.02 16.05 -26.72
N ALA A 467 -16.36 14.89 -27.29
CA ALA A 467 -15.72 14.41 -28.51
C ALA A 467 -16.41 14.80 -29.84
N SER A 468 -17.52 15.56 -29.83
CA SER A 468 -18.23 15.96 -31.06
C SER A 468 -18.28 17.47 -31.29
N SER A 469 -17.12 18.11 -31.44
CA SER A 469 -17.05 19.50 -31.91
C SER A 469 -15.67 19.81 -32.51
N ALA A 470 -15.29 19.14 -33.59
CA ALA A 470 -14.44 19.71 -34.63
C ALA A 470 -14.31 18.71 -35.80
N HIS A 471 -14.29 19.26 -37.01
CA HIS A 471 -13.94 18.60 -38.28
C HIS A 471 -15.10 18.08 -39.16
N HIS A 472 -16.03 18.98 -39.50
CA HIS A 472 -16.64 18.99 -40.83
C HIS A 472 -16.61 20.39 -41.45
N ALA A 473 -15.57 20.66 -42.24
CA ALA A 473 -15.49 21.59 -43.37
C ALA A 473 -14.02 21.52 -43.86
N GLY A 474 -13.64 21.40 -45.13
CA GLY A 474 -14.30 21.38 -46.43
C GLY A 474 -13.14 21.31 -47.45
N HIS A 475 -13.31 20.59 -48.55
CA HIS A 475 -12.27 20.31 -49.55
C HIS A 475 -11.90 21.53 -50.45
N ALA A 476 -10.59 21.60 -50.79
CA ALA A 476 -9.94 22.07 -52.04
C ALA A 476 -9.60 23.57 -52.24
N PRO A 477 -8.64 23.94 -53.14
CA PRO A 477 -7.32 23.34 -53.44
C PRO A 477 -6.13 24.35 -53.65
N ALA A 478 -4.90 23.80 -53.64
CA ALA A 478 -3.65 24.13 -54.39
C ALA A 478 -3.23 25.58 -54.77
N HIS A 479 -2.02 25.99 -54.33
CA HIS A 479 -0.95 26.75 -55.04
C HIS A 479 0.35 26.58 -54.20
N ALA A 480 1.44 25.95 -54.63
CA ALA A 480 2.46 26.28 -55.65
C ALA A 480 3.35 27.51 -55.33
N GLU A 481 4.66 27.23 -55.19
CA GLU A 481 5.84 28.05 -55.53
C GLU A 481 6.55 28.99 -54.51
N THR A 482 7.78 28.56 -54.15
CA THR A 482 9.08 29.27 -54.14
C THR A 482 9.16 30.77 -53.80
N SER A 483 9.99 31.14 -52.80
CA SER A 483 11.35 31.66 -53.00
C SER A 483 11.93 32.38 -51.76
N THR A 484 13.25 32.33 -51.71
CA THR A 484 14.27 33.00 -50.88
C THR A 484 14.04 34.46 -50.49
N HIS A 485 14.50 34.88 -49.30
CA HIS A 485 15.46 36.00 -49.09
C HIS A 485 15.88 36.13 -47.61
N ARG A 486 16.88 36.99 -47.36
CA ARG A 486 18.02 36.84 -46.45
C ARG A 486 18.16 38.10 -45.58
N HIS A 487 18.72 37.92 -44.38
CA HIS A 487 19.44 38.88 -43.51
C HIS A 487 18.69 39.82 -42.54
N GLY A 488 19.20 39.84 -41.29
CA GLY A 488 19.07 40.93 -40.33
C GLY A 488 19.52 40.55 -38.91
N HIS A 489 20.82 40.64 -38.61
CA HIS A 489 21.38 40.54 -37.25
C HIS A 489 21.09 41.82 -36.43
N ALA A 490 20.77 41.68 -35.13
CA ALA A 490 21.19 42.61 -34.07
C ALA A 490 21.09 41.96 -32.69
N HIS A 491 21.99 42.37 -31.80
CA HIS A 491 22.46 41.68 -30.60
C HIS A 491 21.66 41.93 -29.31
N ALA A 492 21.77 40.95 -28.41
CA ALA A 492 21.99 41.03 -26.95
C ALA A 492 21.12 41.94 -26.08
N HIS A 493 20.42 41.32 -25.11
CA HIS A 493 20.54 41.69 -23.70
C HIS A 493 20.37 40.43 -22.82
N ASP A 494 21.43 40.11 -22.09
CA ASP A 494 21.45 39.19 -20.95
C ASP A 494 20.55 39.73 -19.84
N HIS A 495 19.61 38.91 -19.37
CA HIS A 495 19.09 39.01 -18.01
C HIS A 495 19.42 37.72 -17.28
N HIS A 496 20.46 37.82 -16.44
CA HIS A 496 20.72 36.93 -15.34
C HIS A 496 19.51 36.86 -14.40
N HIS A 497 18.97 35.67 -14.19
CA HIS A 497 18.28 35.35 -12.95
C HIS A 497 18.99 34.17 -12.29
N GLU A 498 19.76 34.50 -11.25
CA GLU A 498 20.17 33.58 -10.20
C GLU A 498 18.92 33.03 -9.52
N HIS A 499 18.73 31.71 -9.57
CA HIS A 499 17.87 31.03 -8.60
C HIS A 499 18.77 30.36 -7.56
N GLY A 500 19.08 31.14 -6.52
CA GLY A 500 19.57 30.64 -5.24
C GLY A 500 18.44 29.91 -4.52
N ALA A 501 18.76 28.72 -4.03
CA ALA A 501 17.87 27.87 -3.25
C ALA A 501 17.46 28.53 -1.92
N ALA A 502 16.16 28.45 -1.62
CA ALA A 502 15.64 28.45 -0.27
C ALA A 502 14.50 27.43 -0.21
N ASP A 503 14.59 26.54 0.78
CA ASP A 503 13.73 25.41 1.05
C ASP A 503 12.25 25.79 1.28
N GLY A 504 11.35 24.95 0.76
CA GLY A 504 9.93 24.92 1.12
C GLY A 504 9.18 23.88 0.29
N PRO A 505 8.52 22.87 0.89
CA PRO A 505 7.77 21.87 0.14
C PRO A 505 6.37 22.41 -0.15
N GLU A 506 6.23 23.21 -1.20
CA GLU A 506 4.93 23.59 -1.74
C GLU A 506 4.78 23.01 -3.15
N ALA A 507 3.95 21.98 -3.27
CA ALA A 507 3.08 21.74 -4.41
C ALA A 507 2.53 20.32 -4.29
N HIS A 508 1.27 20.16 -3.83
CA HIS A 508 0.31 19.14 -4.26
C HIS A 508 -1.06 19.40 -3.57
N HIS A 509 -1.74 20.51 -3.92
CA HIS A 509 -3.07 20.91 -3.38
C HIS A 509 -4.17 20.98 -4.47
N GLN A 510 -4.15 20.13 -5.49
CA GLN A 510 -4.94 20.37 -6.71
C GLN A 510 -6.46 20.08 -6.67
N HIS A 511 -7.02 19.50 -5.60
CA HIS A 511 -8.48 19.20 -5.55
C HIS A 511 -9.32 20.07 -4.60
N GLU A 512 -8.71 20.74 -3.62
CA GLU A 512 -9.40 21.77 -2.81
C GLU A 512 -9.67 23.04 -3.65
N ASP A 513 -8.75 23.35 -4.58
CA ASP A 513 -8.83 24.51 -5.47
C ASP A 513 -9.95 24.39 -6.53
N GLU A 514 -10.30 23.18 -7.01
CA GLU A 514 -11.38 22.98 -7.99
C GLU A 514 -12.78 23.22 -7.40
N LEU A 515 -12.96 23.02 -6.08
CA LEU A 515 -14.23 23.26 -5.38
C LEU A 515 -14.27 24.64 -4.68
N GLY A 516 -13.18 25.41 -4.71
CA GLY A 516 -13.05 26.68 -4.00
C GLY A 516 -13.18 26.55 -2.47
N LEU A 517 -12.77 25.40 -1.92
CA LEU A 517 -12.83 25.11 -0.49
C LEU A 517 -11.43 25.23 0.13
N GLN A 518 -11.35 25.92 1.25
CA GLN A 518 -10.15 26.12 2.05
C GLN A 518 -10.29 25.37 3.37
N SER A 519 -9.19 24.80 3.84
CA SER A 519 -9.09 24.23 5.18
C SER A 519 -8.25 25.13 6.10
N TRP A 520 -8.65 25.16 7.38
CA TRP A 520 -7.93 25.81 8.48
C TRP A 520 -7.97 24.92 9.71
N ALA A 521 -6.86 24.82 10.46
CA ALA A 521 -6.80 24.08 11.70
C ALA A 521 -5.84 24.73 12.69
N MET A 522 -6.17 24.65 13.98
CA MET A 522 -5.36 25.19 15.07
C MET A 522 -5.47 24.33 16.33
N ARG A 523 -4.43 24.37 17.17
CA ARG A 523 -4.48 23.89 18.55
C ARG A 523 -4.76 25.05 19.49
N THR A 524 -5.78 24.92 20.32
CA THR A 524 -6.09 25.93 21.35
C THR A 524 -5.33 25.63 22.63
N ASN A 525 -4.89 26.65 23.36
CA ASN A 525 -4.21 26.47 24.64
C ASN A 525 -5.05 27.10 25.75
N GLY A 526 -5.27 26.41 26.86
CA GLY A 526 -6.10 26.91 27.97
C GLY A 526 -7.57 26.51 27.85
N THR A 527 -8.36 26.86 28.87
CA THR A 527 -9.78 26.50 28.98
C THR A 527 -10.68 27.56 28.36
N ILE A 528 -11.70 27.14 27.61
CA ILE A 528 -12.66 28.02 26.93
C ILE A 528 -13.98 28.12 27.71
N ASP A 529 -14.58 29.32 27.76
CA ASP A 529 -15.92 29.51 28.29
C ASP A 529 -16.99 28.95 27.32
N PRO A 530 -17.90 28.05 27.76
CA PRO A 530 -18.90 27.45 26.89
C PRO A 530 -19.86 28.46 26.23
N THR A 531 -20.14 29.58 26.90
CA THR A 531 -21.05 30.63 26.42
C THR A 531 -20.39 31.43 25.31
N GLU A 532 -19.12 31.80 25.50
CA GLU A 532 -18.34 32.51 24.50
C GLU A 532 -18.06 31.63 23.27
N LEU A 533 -17.77 30.34 23.48
CA LEU A 533 -17.66 29.37 22.39
C LEU A 533 -18.95 29.34 21.57
N ARG A 534 -20.11 29.24 22.21
CA ARG A 534 -21.40 29.20 21.49
C ARG A 534 -21.63 30.47 20.68
N ARG A 535 -21.27 31.64 21.22
CA ARG A 535 -21.37 32.92 20.50
C ARG A 535 -20.47 32.94 19.26
N LEU A 536 -19.21 32.51 19.40
CA LEU A 536 -18.30 32.41 18.26
C LEU A 536 -18.83 31.45 17.19
N LEU A 537 -19.42 30.32 17.59
CA LEU A 537 -19.99 29.36 16.63
C LEU A 537 -21.21 29.93 15.90
N GLU A 538 -22.02 30.78 16.53
CA GLU A 538 -23.11 31.51 15.86
C GLU A 538 -22.57 32.57 14.90
N ASP A 539 -21.52 33.31 15.28
CA ASP A 539 -20.84 34.28 14.40
C ASP A 539 -20.22 33.58 13.19
N ALA A 540 -19.61 32.40 13.41
CA ALA A 540 -19.05 31.55 12.38
C ALA A 540 -20.13 31.02 11.42
N LYS A 541 -21.25 30.52 11.95
CA LYS A 541 -22.41 30.14 11.14
C LYS A 541 -23.02 31.33 10.38
N GLY A 542 -22.97 32.53 10.96
CA GLY A 542 -23.45 33.77 10.37
C GLY A 542 -22.58 34.33 9.23
N GLY A 543 -21.42 33.72 8.97
CA GLY A 543 -20.52 34.10 7.87
C GLY A 543 -19.45 35.12 8.24
N THR A 544 -19.26 35.44 9.53
CA THR A 544 -18.25 36.41 10.01
C THR A 544 -16.83 36.04 9.59
N PHE A 545 -16.54 34.74 9.42
CA PHE A 545 -15.22 34.21 9.09
C PHE A 545 -15.14 33.59 7.69
N GLY A 546 -16.06 33.96 6.80
CA GLY A 546 -16.27 33.28 5.52
C GLY A 546 -17.36 32.21 5.60
N THR A 547 -17.58 31.49 4.50
CA THR A 547 -18.64 30.47 4.42
C THR A 547 -18.13 29.14 4.96
N ILE A 548 -18.53 28.76 6.16
CA ILE A 548 -18.12 27.51 6.81
C ILE A 548 -19.04 26.36 6.39
N GLU A 549 -18.50 25.38 5.66
CA GLU A 549 -19.18 24.12 5.34
C GLU A 549 -19.20 23.19 6.54
N ARG A 550 -18.05 23.10 7.23
CA ARG A 550 -17.89 22.28 8.43
C ARG A 550 -16.90 22.91 9.38
N MET A 551 -17.21 22.90 10.67
CA MET A 551 -16.24 23.22 11.71
C MET A 551 -16.38 22.22 12.84
N LYS A 552 -15.26 21.73 13.36
CA LYS A 552 -15.24 20.80 14.48
C LYS A 552 -14.17 21.19 15.46
N GLY A 553 -14.40 20.93 16.74
CA GLY A 553 -13.35 21.05 17.72
C GLY A 553 -13.56 20.24 18.98
N LEU A 554 -12.44 19.94 19.61
CA LEU A 554 -12.32 19.39 20.96
C LEU A 554 -11.55 20.43 21.78
N VAL A 555 -12.22 21.00 22.78
CA VAL A 555 -11.66 22.09 23.59
C VAL A 555 -11.91 21.83 25.07
N PRO A 556 -10.93 22.05 25.95
CA PRO A 556 -11.15 22.00 27.39
C PRO A 556 -12.00 23.21 27.81
N ALA A 557 -12.93 22.98 28.72
CA ALA A 557 -13.75 24.00 29.37
C ALA A 557 -13.49 23.97 30.88
N GLN A 558 -14.02 24.96 31.61
CA GLN A 558 -13.86 25.06 33.07
C GLN A 558 -14.36 23.80 33.82
N THR A 559 -15.35 23.10 33.25
CA THR A 559 -15.99 21.91 33.84
C THR A 559 -15.88 20.66 32.97
N GLY A 560 -14.72 20.43 32.36
CA GLY A 560 -14.42 19.21 31.60
C GLY A 560 -13.99 19.52 30.17
N TRP A 561 -14.39 18.69 29.21
CA TRP A 561 -14.12 18.93 27.79
C TRP A 561 -15.43 19.12 27.03
N LEU A 562 -15.36 19.94 25.99
CA LEU A 562 -16.45 20.16 25.06
C LEU A 562 -16.03 19.68 23.67
N ARG A 563 -16.98 19.01 23.02
CA ARG A 563 -16.96 18.73 21.59
C ARG A 563 -17.99 19.62 20.92
N PHE A 564 -17.61 20.28 19.84
CA PHE A 564 -18.53 21.04 19.02
C PHE A 564 -18.42 20.69 17.53
N ASP A 565 -19.53 20.88 16.81
CA ASP A 565 -19.63 20.66 15.37
C ASP A 565 -20.57 21.71 14.77
N ILE A 566 -20.15 22.34 13.69
CA ILE A 566 -20.97 23.10 12.75
C ILE A 566 -21.04 22.26 11.47
N ALA A 567 -22.25 21.85 11.09
CA ALA A 567 -22.46 21.09 9.87
C ALA A 567 -23.88 21.35 9.33
N GLY A 568 -23.99 21.62 8.02
CA GLY A 568 -25.28 21.83 7.36
C GLY A 568 -26.09 23.01 7.94
N GLY A 569 -25.43 24.00 8.56
CA GLY A 569 -26.08 25.14 9.21
C GLY A 569 -26.57 24.88 10.65
N HIS A 570 -26.25 23.74 11.25
CA HIS A 570 -26.58 23.43 12.64
C HIS A 570 -25.35 23.47 13.53
N ILE A 571 -25.50 24.00 14.75
CA ILE A 571 -24.47 24.02 15.79
C ILE A 571 -24.81 22.99 16.85
N SER A 572 -23.87 22.09 17.13
CA SER A 572 -23.94 21.14 18.23
C SER A 572 -22.78 21.39 19.19
N VAL A 573 -23.05 21.41 20.49
CA VAL A 573 -22.04 21.48 21.56
C VAL A 573 -22.43 20.46 22.63
N THR A 574 -21.53 19.54 22.93
CA THR A 574 -21.76 18.42 23.87
C THR A 574 -20.57 18.23 24.80
N ALA A 575 -20.82 17.77 26.03
CA ALA A 575 -19.75 17.37 26.94
C ALA A 575 -18.98 16.16 26.38
N PHE A 576 -17.67 16.15 26.60
CA PHE A 576 -16.75 15.13 26.11
C PHE A 576 -15.89 14.59 27.27
N ALA A 577 -15.69 13.27 27.30
CA ALA A 577 -14.83 12.61 28.28
C ALA A 577 -13.45 12.35 27.66
N ALA A 578 -12.49 13.23 27.95
CA ALA A 578 -11.15 13.15 27.37
C ALA A 578 -10.26 12.09 28.02
N LYS A 579 -9.36 11.48 27.22
CA LYS A 579 -8.33 10.55 27.68
C LYS A 579 -7.14 11.29 28.33
N PRO A 580 -6.29 10.62 29.13
CA PRO A 580 -5.16 11.24 29.87
C PRO A 580 -4.05 11.90 29.04
N ALA A 581 -4.18 12.01 27.72
CA ALA A 581 -3.25 12.67 26.81
C ALA A 581 -3.96 13.36 25.63
N GLU A 582 -5.26 13.64 25.76
CA GLU A 582 -6.05 14.30 24.71
C GLU A 582 -5.53 15.72 24.45
N THR A 583 -5.40 16.11 23.19
CA THR A 583 -4.94 17.46 22.82
C THR A 583 -6.07 18.29 22.22
N PRO A 584 -6.24 19.55 22.64
CA PRO A 584 -7.21 20.45 22.06
C PRO A 584 -6.91 20.76 20.59
N ARG A 585 -7.96 20.81 19.78
CA ARG A 585 -7.87 21.05 18.33
C ARG A 585 -9.18 21.59 17.79
N VAL A 586 -9.08 22.48 16.83
CA VAL A 586 -10.19 23.02 16.06
C VAL A 586 -9.82 22.96 14.59
N MET A 587 -10.78 22.63 13.74
CA MET A 587 -10.66 22.65 12.29
C MET A 587 -11.90 23.27 11.67
N ALA A 588 -11.73 24.00 10.57
CA ALA A 588 -12.77 24.55 9.73
C ALA A 588 -12.49 24.24 8.27
N ILE A 589 -13.54 23.97 7.51
CA ILE A 589 -13.53 23.76 6.06
C ILE A 589 -14.63 24.64 5.50
N GLY A 590 -14.32 25.45 4.49
CA GLY A 590 -15.24 26.45 3.96
C GLY A 590 -14.70 27.22 2.76
N SER A 591 -15.51 28.09 2.16
CA SER A 591 -15.09 29.00 1.09
C SER A 591 -14.81 30.39 1.64
N ASP A 592 -13.81 31.08 1.09
CA ASP A 592 -13.39 32.44 1.48
C ASP A 592 -13.12 32.59 2.98
N LEU A 593 -12.40 31.63 3.57
CA LEU A 593 -12.14 31.61 5.01
C LEU A 593 -11.19 32.73 5.42
N ASP A 594 -11.61 33.57 6.38
CA ASP A 594 -10.73 34.51 7.06
C ASP A 594 -9.92 33.78 8.14
N LYS A 595 -8.86 33.09 7.69
CA LYS A 595 -7.99 32.28 8.55
C LYS A 595 -7.38 33.10 9.71
N PRO A 596 -6.83 34.31 9.49
CA PRO A 596 -6.31 35.15 10.59
C PRO A 596 -7.38 35.54 11.62
N ALA A 597 -8.62 35.83 11.19
CA ALA A 597 -9.70 36.14 12.11
C ALA A 597 -10.13 34.92 12.94
N LEU A 598 -10.21 33.72 12.32
CA LEU A 598 -10.47 32.47 13.03
C LEU A 598 -9.41 32.18 14.10
N GLU A 599 -8.13 32.33 13.75
CA GLU A 599 -7.01 32.15 14.67
C GLU A 599 -7.10 33.12 15.84
N THR A 600 -7.24 34.42 15.57
CA THR A 600 -7.36 35.45 16.61
C THR A 600 -8.54 35.20 17.55
N ALA A 601 -9.69 34.79 17.00
CA ALA A 601 -10.91 34.58 17.78
C ALA A 601 -10.80 33.36 18.71
N PHE A 602 -10.21 32.25 18.24
CA PHE A 602 -9.97 31.08 19.08
C PHE A 602 -8.81 31.27 20.08
N GLU A 603 -7.78 32.06 19.76
CA GLU A 603 -6.73 32.46 20.72
C GLU A 603 -7.28 33.35 21.84
N THR A 604 -8.21 34.25 21.50
CA THR A 604 -8.87 35.12 22.48
C THR A 604 -9.76 34.30 23.42
N LEU A 605 -10.54 33.36 22.87
CA LEU A 605 -11.36 32.41 23.65
C LEU A 605 -10.55 31.55 24.62
N SER A 606 -9.30 31.24 24.26
CA SER A 606 -8.46 30.34 25.04
C SER A 606 -7.59 31.09 26.07
N GLY A 607 -7.70 32.41 26.16
CA GLY A 607 -6.94 33.26 27.09
C GLY A 607 -5.46 33.47 26.71
N ALA A 608 -5.05 33.06 25.50
CA ALA A 608 -3.65 33.10 25.08
C ALA A 608 -3.10 34.54 24.92
N SER A 609 -3.98 35.51 24.64
CA SER A 609 -3.60 36.93 24.50
C SER A 609 -3.19 37.57 25.84
N GLU A 610 -3.84 37.21 26.95
CA GLU A 610 -3.46 37.67 28.30
C GLU A 610 -2.15 37.05 28.79
N GLU A 611 -1.88 35.77 28.48
CA GLU A 611 -0.67 35.09 28.95
C GLU A 611 0.59 35.52 28.16
N ARG A 612 0.42 35.91 26.88
CA ARG A 612 1.48 36.54 26.07
C ARG A 612 1.77 37.97 26.56
N ALA A 613 0.75 38.73 26.94
CA ALA A 613 0.91 40.05 27.56
C ALA A 613 1.62 39.96 28.92
N ARG A 614 1.26 39.00 29.78
CA ARG A 614 1.96 38.75 31.06
C ARG A 614 3.41 38.31 30.87
N ARG A 615 3.71 37.45 29.88
CA ARG A 615 5.10 37.07 29.55
C ARG A 615 5.92 38.22 28.97
N ALA A 616 5.30 39.14 28.24
CA ALA A 616 5.96 40.34 27.74
C ALA A 616 6.27 41.33 28.88
N ASP A 617 5.35 41.50 29.83
CA ASP A 617 5.58 42.32 31.04
C ASP A 617 6.63 41.70 31.98
N ASP A 618 6.64 40.37 32.16
CA ASP A 618 7.67 39.67 32.94
C ASP A 618 9.07 39.76 32.31
N ALA A 619 9.16 39.85 30.98
CA ALA A 619 10.41 40.07 30.26
C ALA A 619 10.91 41.52 30.36
N ALA A 620 10.00 42.49 30.52
CA ALA A 620 10.33 43.91 30.70
C ALA A 620 10.68 44.27 32.16
N GLY A 621 10.32 43.43 33.14
CA GLY A 621 10.43 43.71 34.57
C GLY A 621 11.71 43.28 35.30
N ARG A 622 12.74 42.71 34.62
CA ARG A 622 13.98 42.28 35.29
C ARG A 622 15.10 43.33 35.14
N PRO A 623 15.53 44.01 36.23
CA PRO A 623 16.77 44.78 36.18
C PRO A 623 17.95 43.82 36.16
N ALA A 624 18.86 44.02 35.21
CA ALA A 624 20.14 43.33 35.15
C ALA A 624 20.97 43.66 36.40
N PHE A 625 21.03 42.73 37.36
CA PHE A 625 22.03 42.77 38.41
C PHE A 625 23.35 42.21 37.86
N ALA A 626 24.35 43.08 37.80
CA ALA A 626 25.73 42.76 37.53
C ALA A 626 26.34 41.94 38.69
N GLY A 627 27.10 40.90 38.32
CA GLY A 627 27.98 40.10 39.16
C GLY A 627 28.97 39.38 38.26
#